data_AF-A0A8K0CCP9-F1
#
_entry.id   AF-A0A8K0CCP9-F1
#
_cell.length_a   1.000
_cell.length_b   1.000
_cell.length_c   1.000
_cell.angle_alpha   90.00
_cell.angle_beta   90.00
_cell.angle_gamma   90.00
#
_symmetry.space_group_name_H-M   'P 1'
#
loop_
_entity.id
_entity.type
_entity.pdbx_description
1 polymer ?
#
loop_
_entity_poly.entity_id
_entity_poly.type
_entity_poly.pdbx_seq_one_letter_code
_entity_poly.pdbx_strand_id
1 'polypeptide(L)'
;MYKASTTAWSKAWLQKNNIPYEDNAMNIESVWDIANTYYNKHIGRDGGGMAKAVAMWKEALEQITPATWQNCISHTKKIITEWWEREVCFDKEDVKTLIINLNDDSSSDDDDMQSNVSE
;
A
#
# COMPACT_ATOMS: atom_id res chain seq x y z
N MET A 1 -16.60 -8.94 -0.20
CA MET A 1 -15.56 -7.93 0.04
C MET A 1 -16.25 -6.61 0.40
N TYR A 2 -16.35 -6.27 1.68
CA TYR A 2 -16.84 -4.97 2.17
C TYR A 2 -15.65 -4.25 2.83
N LYS A 3 -14.86 -3.49 2.06
CA LYS A 3 -13.78 -2.62 2.58
C LYS A 3 -14.20 -1.15 2.75
N ALA A 4 -15.44 -0.80 2.39
CA ALA A 4 -15.83 0.59 2.12
C ALA A 4 -16.31 1.40 3.34
N SER A 5 -16.65 0.78 4.48
CA SER A 5 -17.43 1.47 5.52
C SER A 5 -16.63 1.97 6.73
N THR A 6 -15.48 1.39 7.07
CA THR A 6 -14.66 1.80 8.24
C THR A 6 -13.52 2.74 7.87
N THR A 7 -13.10 2.70 6.60
CA THR A 7 -12.02 3.51 6.03
C THR A 7 -12.36 4.99 5.91
N ALA A 8 -13.65 5.35 5.77
CA ALA A 8 -14.04 6.74 5.54
C ALA A 8 -13.86 7.64 6.78
N TRP A 9 -14.18 7.14 7.98
CA TRP A 9 -14.09 7.93 9.21
C TRP A 9 -12.66 8.08 9.71
N SER A 10 -11.84 7.00 9.64
CA SER A 10 -10.43 7.06 10.01
C SER A 10 -9.67 8.01 9.07
N LYS A 11 -9.89 7.92 7.76
CA LYS A 11 -9.36 8.89 6.76
C LYS A 11 -9.75 10.33 7.09
N ALA A 12 -11.04 10.58 7.34
CA ALA A 12 -11.54 11.92 7.65
C ALA A 12 -10.92 12.50 8.93
N TRP A 13 -10.73 11.69 9.97
CA TRP A 13 -10.07 12.13 11.20
C TRP A 13 -8.58 12.43 10.99
N LEU A 14 -7.86 11.60 10.26
CA LEU A 14 -6.43 11.80 9.99
C LEU A 14 -6.19 13.05 9.14
N GLN A 15 -7.01 13.24 8.10
CA GLN A 15 -6.98 14.44 7.26
C GLN A 15 -7.30 15.71 8.05
N LYS A 16 -8.29 15.65 8.97
CA LYS A 16 -8.61 16.77 9.87
C LYS A 16 -7.45 17.14 10.81
N ASN A 17 -6.60 16.18 11.17
CA ASN A 17 -5.48 16.38 12.09
C ASN A 17 -4.12 16.52 11.36
N ASN A 18 -4.13 16.64 10.04
CA ASN A 18 -2.92 16.73 9.22
C ASN A 18 -1.94 15.55 9.42
N ILE A 19 -2.48 14.35 9.64
CA ILE A 19 -1.70 13.12 9.78
C ILE A 19 -1.69 12.41 8.41
N PRO A 20 -0.50 12.12 7.83
CA PRO A 20 -0.40 11.40 6.56
C PRO A 20 -1.11 10.05 6.65
N TYR A 21 -1.84 9.71 5.59
CA TYR A 21 -2.64 8.50 5.55
C TYR A 21 -2.18 7.58 4.42
N GLU A 22 -1.74 6.37 4.80
CA GLU A 22 -1.42 5.27 3.90
C GLU A 22 -2.05 3.99 4.49
N ASP A 23 -3.05 3.41 3.80
CA ASP A 23 -3.81 2.23 4.28
C ASP A 23 -2.87 1.09 4.75
N ASN A 24 -1.70 0.96 4.10
CA ASN A 24 -0.75 -0.14 4.32
C ASN A 24 0.23 0.10 5.49
N ALA A 25 0.29 1.32 6.02
CA ALA A 25 1.26 1.72 7.04
C ALA A 25 0.62 2.04 8.39
N MET A 26 -0.69 1.84 8.57
CA MET A 26 -1.37 2.21 9.80
C MET A 26 -1.59 1.01 10.73
N ASN A 27 -0.86 1.00 11.86
CA ASN A 27 -0.95 -0.03 12.90
C ASN A 27 -2.39 -0.31 13.36
N ILE A 28 -3.25 0.72 13.37
CA ILE A 28 -4.63 0.61 13.84
C ILE A 28 -5.50 -0.20 12.89
N GLU A 29 -5.25 -0.19 11.58
CA GLU A 29 -5.98 -1.02 10.61
C GLU A 29 -5.57 -2.49 10.78
N SER A 30 -4.28 -2.76 11.04
CA SER A 30 -3.82 -4.12 11.34
C SER A 30 -4.46 -4.68 12.61
N VAL A 31 -4.57 -3.86 13.67
CA VAL A 31 -5.23 -4.24 14.92
C VAL A 31 -6.74 -4.45 14.71
N TRP A 32 -7.38 -3.56 13.93
CA TRP A 32 -8.78 -3.70 13.54
C TRP A 32 -9.03 -4.99 12.78
N ASP A 33 -8.19 -5.33 11.80
CA ASP A 33 -8.32 -6.55 11.00
C ASP A 33 -8.21 -7.82 11.86
N ILE A 34 -7.35 -7.80 12.89
CA ILE A 34 -7.23 -8.92 13.84
C ILE A 34 -8.53 -9.10 14.63
N ALA A 35 -9.06 -8.02 15.23
CA ALA A 35 -10.32 -8.07 15.97
C ALA A 35 -11.51 -8.45 15.08
N ASN A 36 -11.60 -7.86 13.88
CA ASN A 36 -12.66 -8.14 12.93
C ASN A 36 -12.60 -9.60 12.43
N THR A 37 -11.41 -10.13 12.21
CA THR A 37 -11.21 -11.55 11.86
C THR A 37 -11.71 -12.47 12.98
N TYR A 38 -11.42 -12.13 14.24
CA TYR A 38 -11.93 -12.86 15.38
C TYR A 38 -13.46 -12.80 15.44
N TYR A 39 -14.03 -11.60 15.34
CA TYR A 39 -15.47 -11.38 15.36
C TYR A 39 -16.19 -12.18 14.26
N ASN A 40 -15.73 -12.09 13.01
CA ASN A 40 -16.35 -12.79 11.88
C ASN A 40 -16.29 -14.32 12.00
N LYS A 41 -15.27 -14.86 12.68
CA LYS A 41 -15.18 -16.30 12.95
C LYS A 41 -16.16 -16.80 14.01
N HIS A 42 -16.60 -15.91 14.91
CA HIS A 42 -17.41 -16.30 16.07
C HIS A 42 -18.81 -15.66 16.10
N ILE A 43 -19.13 -14.81 15.12
CA ILE A 43 -20.46 -14.21 15.01
C ILE A 43 -21.54 -15.31 14.91
N GLY A 44 -22.61 -15.16 15.69
CA GLY A 44 -23.71 -16.13 15.74
C GLY A 44 -23.49 -17.31 16.67
N ARG A 45 -22.28 -17.51 17.23
CA ARG A 45 -21.99 -18.56 18.24
C ARG A 45 -22.98 -18.52 19.40
N ASP A 46 -23.24 -17.32 19.92
CA ASP A 46 -24.09 -17.11 21.09
C ASP A 46 -25.54 -16.76 20.71
N GLY A 47 -25.88 -16.83 19.42
CA GLY A 47 -27.17 -16.41 18.84
C GLY A 47 -27.20 -14.96 18.35
N GLY A 48 -28.35 -14.53 17.83
CA GLY A 48 -28.53 -13.20 17.24
C GLY A 48 -28.92 -12.11 18.25
N GLY A 49 -28.75 -10.85 17.85
CA GLY A 49 -29.20 -9.66 18.59
C GLY A 49 -28.08 -8.68 18.94
N MET A 50 -28.44 -7.40 19.10
CA MET A 50 -27.48 -6.31 19.31
C MET A 50 -26.62 -6.50 20.56
N ALA A 51 -27.21 -6.91 21.69
CA ALA A 51 -26.48 -7.12 22.93
C ALA A 51 -25.38 -8.20 22.80
N LYS A 52 -25.67 -9.26 22.05
CA LYS A 52 -24.72 -10.36 21.81
C LYS A 52 -23.63 -9.95 20.82
N ALA A 53 -23.98 -9.20 19.79
CA ALA A 53 -22.99 -8.61 18.88
C ALA A 53 -22.01 -7.69 19.63
N VAL A 54 -22.50 -6.87 20.57
CA VAL A 54 -21.65 -6.02 21.41
C VAL A 54 -20.75 -6.86 22.32
N ALA A 55 -21.27 -7.92 22.94
CA ALA A 55 -20.47 -8.84 23.75
C ALA A 55 -19.36 -9.52 22.93
N MET A 56 -19.67 -9.98 21.72
CA MET A 56 -18.71 -10.59 20.80
C MET A 56 -17.62 -9.60 20.37
N TRP A 57 -17.98 -8.34 20.13
CA TRP A 57 -16.99 -7.29 19.84
C TRP A 57 -16.06 -7.02 21.02
N LYS A 58 -16.58 -7.04 22.26
CA LYS A 58 -15.73 -6.92 23.46
C LYS A 58 -14.73 -8.07 23.55
N GLU A 59 -15.19 -9.30 23.40
CA GLU A 59 -14.33 -10.50 23.39
C GLU A 59 -13.27 -10.44 22.29
N ALA A 60 -13.64 -9.98 21.08
CA ALA A 60 -12.71 -9.79 19.98
C ALA A 60 -11.62 -8.75 20.30
N LEU A 61 -11.98 -7.64 20.95
CA LEU A 61 -11.04 -6.60 21.35
C LEU A 61 -10.13 -7.06 22.50
N GLU A 62 -10.60 -7.92 23.39
CA GLU A 62 -9.80 -8.53 24.47
C GLU A 62 -8.69 -9.45 23.95
N GLN A 63 -8.81 -9.98 22.72
CA GLN A 63 -7.72 -10.73 22.08
C GLN A 63 -6.52 -9.86 21.72
N ILE A 64 -6.69 -8.53 21.65
CA ILE A 64 -5.61 -7.62 21.29
C ILE A 64 -4.74 -7.39 22.52
N THR A 65 -3.63 -8.10 22.56
CA THR A 65 -2.62 -7.97 23.62
C THR A 65 -1.60 -6.86 23.31
N PRO A 66 -0.83 -6.38 24.30
CA PRO A 66 0.30 -5.48 24.04
C PRO A 66 1.33 -6.06 23.05
N ALA A 67 1.51 -7.39 23.06
CA ALA A 67 2.36 -8.08 22.08
C ALA A 67 1.81 -7.97 20.65
N THR A 68 0.49 -8.06 20.49
CA THR A 68 -0.18 -7.85 19.20
C THR A 68 0.07 -6.45 18.67
N TRP A 69 -0.06 -5.43 19.53
CA TRP A 69 0.28 -4.04 19.19
C TRP A 69 1.74 -3.89 18.77
N GLN A 70 2.66 -4.47 19.53
CA GLN A 70 4.09 -4.41 19.23
C GLN A 70 4.42 -5.08 17.88
N ASN A 71 3.73 -6.17 17.54
CA ASN A 71 3.89 -6.85 16.26
C ASN A 71 3.37 -6.00 15.11
N CYS A 72 2.21 -5.35 15.25
CA CYS A 72 1.70 -4.40 14.25
C CYS A 72 2.70 -3.26 14.02
N ILE A 73 3.21 -2.63 15.09
CA ILE A 73 4.21 -1.56 15.00
C ILE A 73 5.47 -2.05 14.28
N SER A 74 5.96 -3.24 14.61
CA SER A 74 7.14 -3.84 13.98
C SER A 74 6.91 -4.10 12.49
N HIS A 75 5.72 -4.59 12.12
CA HIS A 75 5.33 -4.83 10.73
C HIS A 75 5.30 -3.52 9.92
N THR A 76 4.66 -2.48 10.45
CA THR A 76 4.63 -1.16 9.81
C THR A 76 6.03 -0.58 9.64
N LYS A 77 6.90 -0.68 10.65
CA LYS A 77 8.30 -0.24 10.53
C LYS A 77 9.00 -0.95 9.38
N LYS A 78 8.82 -2.26 9.25
CA LYS A 78 9.38 -3.05 8.16
C LYS A 78 8.88 -2.57 6.79
N ILE A 79 7.58 -2.32 6.63
CA ILE A 79 7.01 -1.79 5.39
C ILE A 79 7.64 -0.44 5.03
N ILE A 80 7.76 0.47 5.99
CA ILE A 80 8.38 1.79 5.77
C ILE A 80 9.84 1.65 5.33
N THR A 81 10.60 0.75 5.96
CA THR A 81 11.99 0.48 5.57
C THR A 81 12.07 -0.09 4.15
N GLU A 82 11.22 -1.05 3.80
CA GLU A 82 11.17 -1.62 2.44
C GLU A 82 10.79 -0.55 1.39
N TRP A 83 9.92 0.40 1.73
CA TRP A 83 9.57 1.50 0.84
C TRP A 83 10.76 2.41 0.61
N TRP A 84 11.45 2.80 1.69
CA TRP A 84 12.66 3.60 1.63
C TRP A 84 13.74 2.93 0.78
N GLU A 85 13.99 1.63 0.98
CA GLU A 85 14.99 0.88 0.20
C GLU A 85 14.65 0.85 -1.29
N ARG A 86 13.37 0.69 -1.66
CA ARG A 86 12.95 0.78 -3.07
C ARG A 86 13.15 2.17 -3.65
N GLU A 87 12.81 3.23 -2.92
CA GLU A 87 12.99 4.61 -3.40
C GLU A 87 14.47 4.97 -3.55
N VAL A 88 15.32 4.57 -2.60
CA VAL A 88 16.78 4.77 -2.68
C VAL A 88 17.39 4.04 -3.89
N CYS A 89 16.83 2.90 -4.31
CA CYS A 89 17.25 2.23 -5.54
C CYS A 89 16.91 3.06 -6.80
N PHE A 90 15.76 3.72 -6.85
CA PHE A 90 15.40 4.61 -7.97
C PHE A 90 16.28 5.86 -8.04
N ASP A 91 16.75 6.38 -6.91
CA ASP A 91 17.68 7.52 -6.90
C ASP A 91 19.11 7.14 -7.32
N LYS A 92 19.51 5.88 -7.15
CA LYS A 92 20.86 5.38 -7.48
C LYS A 92 20.98 4.81 -8.89
N GLU A 93 19.90 4.24 -9.43
CA GLU A 93 19.86 3.71 -10.78
C GLU A 93 19.19 4.69 -11.74
N ASP A 94 20.02 5.43 -12.48
CA ASP A 94 19.72 5.81 -13.86
C ASP A 94 18.63 6.89 -14.07
N VAL A 95 18.72 8.02 -13.37
CA VAL A 95 18.30 9.29 -14.01
C VAL A 95 19.32 9.62 -15.09
N LYS A 96 19.23 8.92 -16.24
CA LYS A 96 19.99 9.29 -17.44
C LYS A 96 19.70 10.75 -17.73
N THR A 97 20.73 11.56 -17.70
CA THR A 97 20.63 12.97 -18.10
C THR A 97 20.09 12.98 -19.53
N LEU A 98 18.88 13.51 -19.70
CA LEU A 98 18.28 13.68 -21.02
C LEU A 98 19.05 14.82 -21.72
N ILE A 99 20.05 14.48 -22.52
CA ILE A 99 20.79 15.46 -23.34
C ILE A 99 20.00 15.65 -24.64
N ILE A 100 19.25 16.74 -24.75
CA ILE A 100 18.63 17.17 -26.01
C ILE A 100 19.65 18.03 -26.75
N ASN A 101 20.32 17.47 -27.75
CA ASN A 101 21.13 18.26 -28.68
C ASN A 101 20.21 19.04 -29.61
N LEU A 102 20.18 20.36 -29.45
CA LEU A 102 19.37 21.28 -30.27
C LEU A 102 20.07 21.66 -31.60
N ASN A 103 21.15 20.97 -31.98
CA ASN A 103 22.01 21.35 -33.09
C ASN A 103 22.20 20.24 -34.13
N ASP A 104 21.10 19.58 -34.52
CA ASP A 104 21.10 18.72 -35.70
C ASP A 104 20.21 19.33 -36.79
N ASP A 105 20.62 20.52 -37.23
CA ASP A 105 20.30 21.04 -38.56
C ASP A 105 21.39 20.52 -39.52
N SER A 106 21.27 19.26 -39.98
CA SER A 106 21.86 18.86 -41.25
C SER A 106 21.15 17.64 -41.83
N SER A 107 20.25 17.91 -42.77
CA SER A 107 19.82 16.97 -43.80
C SER A 107 21.03 16.38 -44.54
N SER A 108 21.01 15.07 -44.83
CA SER A 108 21.59 14.54 -46.07
C SER A 108 20.89 13.24 -46.45
N ASP A 109 20.25 13.30 -47.61
CA ASP A 109 19.64 12.22 -48.38
C ASP A 109 20.66 11.19 -48.92
N ASP A 110 20.09 10.07 -49.38
CA ASP A 110 20.55 9.08 -50.38
C ASP A 110 21.35 7.85 -49.91
N ASP A 111 20.62 6.76 -49.65
CA ASP A 111 21.14 5.38 -49.74
C ASP A 111 20.71 4.75 -51.09
N ASP A 112 21.71 4.60 -51.95
CA ASP A 112 21.67 4.09 -53.32
C ASP A 112 21.44 2.55 -53.32
N MET A 113 20.29 2.11 -53.85
CA MET A 113 19.94 0.70 -54.01
C MET A 113 20.56 0.13 -55.31
N GLN A 114 21.72 -0.52 -55.22
CA GLN A 114 22.18 -1.45 -56.25
C GLN A 114 22.50 -2.82 -55.66
N SER A 115 21.56 -3.76 -55.82
CA SER A 115 21.84 -5.20 -55.79
C SER A 115 21.90 -5.72 -57.23
N ASN A 116 23.11 -5.79 -57.78
CA ASN A 116 23.37 -6.62 -58.95
C ASN A 116 23.46 -8.08 -58.49
N VAL A 117 22.46 -8.89 -58.84
CA VAL A 117 22.57 -10.35 -58.81
C VAL A 117 23.03 -10.79 -60.19
N SER A 118 24.26 -11.30 -60.29
CA SER A 118 24.79 -11.99 -61.46
C SER A 118 24.87 -13.49 -61.18
N GLU A 119 24.30 -14.24 -62.13
CA GLU A 119 24.38 -15.69 -62.45
C GLU A 119 24.10 -16.75 -61.36
#